data_AF-A0A944A980-F1
#
_entry.id   AF-A0A944A980-F1
#
_cell.length_a   1.000
_cell.length_b   1.000
_cell.length_c   1.000
_cell.angle_alpha   90.00
_cell.angle_beta   90.00
_cell.angle_gamma   90.00
#
_symmetry.space_group_name_H-M   'P 1'
#
loop_
_entity.id
_entity.type
_entity.pdbx_description
1 polymer ?
#
loop_
_entity_poly.entity_id
_entity_poly.type
_entity_poly.pdbx_seq_one_letter_code
_entity_poly.pdbx_strand_id
1 'polypeptide(L)'
;MTEEKNDAEVLVNGIEDVGAEIRDTDIVFDCPECGKNLVIDYRGAGLQINCSQCGASVLVPIPDGMELTDLDLDPGEILKQLFATRRNYQKVELKLQALKAKLVQLQETLGVMQEVVAEGIAES
;
A
#
# COMPACT_ATOMS: atom_id res chain seq x y z
N MET A 1 -36.36 27.45 19.39
CA MET A 1 -36.49 26.26 20.26
C MET A 1 -36.23 25.06 19.39
N THR A 2 -35.08 24.38 19.35
CA THR A 2 -33.78 24.40 20.04
C THR A 2 -32.87 23.65 19.05
N GLU A 3 -31.86 24.28 18.48
CA GLU A 3 -30.44 23.97 18.76
C GLU A 3 -30.19 22.56 19.33
N GLU A 4 -29.56 21.69 18.52
CA GLU A 4 -28.56 20.73 19.00
C GLU A 4 -27.58 20.45 17.86
N LYS A 5 -26.43 21.12 17.96
CA LYS A 5 -25.20 20.85 17.22
C LYS A 5 -24.71 19.46 17.62
N ASN A 6 -24.13 18.71 16.67
CA ASN A 6 -23.07 17.79 17.01
C ASN A 6 -22.06 17.75 15.88
N ASP A 7 -20.96 18.44 16.17
CA ASP A 7 -19.74 18.56 15.41
C ASP A 7 -19.08 17.19 15.27
N ALA A 8 -19.08 16.64 14.06
CA ALA A 8 -18.19 15.54 13.70
C ALA A 8 -16.82 16.12 13.32
N GLU A 9 -16.09 16.64 14.31
CA GLU A 9 -14.66 16.84 14.21
C GLU A 9 -13.99 15.47 14.06
N VAL A 10 -13.53 15.15 12.86
CA VAL A 10 -12.62 14.03 12.65
C VAL A 10 -11.27 14.43 13.21
N LEU A 11 -11.02 13.98 14.44
CA LEU A 11 -9.80 14.10 15.20
C LEU A 11 -8.60 13.58 14.38
N VAL A 12 -7.87 14.49 13.74
CA VAL A 12 -6.45 14.32 13.48
C VAL A 12 -5.78 14.49 14.84
N ASN A 13 -5.40 13.40 15.50
CA ASN A 13 -4.35 13.33 16.53
C ASN A 13 -4.18 11.89 17.00
N GLY A 14 -3.31 11.15 16.29
CA GLY A 14 -2.79 9.85 16.70
C GLY A 14 -1.27 9.91 16.85
N ILE A 15 -0.74 10.98 17.45
CA ILE A 15 0.59 10.94 18.04
C ILE A 15 0.35 10.51 19.49
N GLU A 16 0.06 9.22 19.66
CA GLU A 16 0.26 8.58 20.95
C GLU A 16 1.77 8.59 21.17
N ASP A 17 2.16 9.34 22.20
CA ASP A 17 3.43 9.33 22.88
C ASP A 17 3.78 7.89 23.28
N VAL A 18 4.29 7.12 22.30
CA VAL A 18 4.97 5.86 22.59
C VAL A 18 6.27 6.30 23.22
N GLY A 19 6.33 6.23 24.55
CA GLY A 19 7.58 6.20 25.29
C GLY A 19 8.43 5.11 24.66
N ALA A 20 9.30 5.52 23.73
CA ALA A 20 10.21 4.65 23.03
C ALA A 20 11.19 4.15 24.08
N GLU A 21 10.89 2.97 24.64
CA GLU A 21 11.87 2.14 25.30
C GLU A 21 13.04 2.04 24.32
N ILE A 22 14.15 2.72 24.63
CA ILE A 22 15.35 2.71 23.79
C ILE A 22 15.78 1.25 23.68
N ARG A 23 15.62 0.69 22.48
CA ARG A 23 16.00 -0.69 22.21
C ARG A 23 17.49 -0.74 21.93
N ASP A 24 18.12 -1.89 22.19
CA ASP A 24 19.53 -2.10 21.83
C ASP A 24 19.78 -1.95 20.31
N THR A 25 18.72 -1.98 19.50
CA THR A 25 18.74 -1.75 18.05
C THR A 25 18.70 -0.27 17.64
N ASP A 26 18.48 0.66 18.56
CA ASP A 26 18.34 2.08 18.21
C ASP A 26 19.69 2.75 17.99
N ILE A 27 19.77 3.57 16.94
CA ILE A 27 20.95 4.36 16.59
C ILE A 27 20.88 5.69 17.33
N VAL A 28 21.81 5.87 18.27
CA VAL A 28 22.00 7.13 19.00
C VAL A 28 23.16 7.90 18.38
N PHE A 29 22.89 9.10 17.87
CA PHE A 29 23.92 9.97 17.30
C PHE A 29 23.61 11.45 17.56
N ASP A 30 24.62 12.30 17.45
CA ASP A 30 24.50 13.75 17.60
C ASP A 30 24.30 14.46 16.27
N CYS A 31 23.43 15.48 16.27
CA CYS A 31 23.24 16.35 15.12
C CYS A 31 24.47 17.25 14.92
N PRO A 32 25.13 17.27 13.74
CA PRO A 32 26.32 18.08 13.50
C PRO A 32 26.05 19.60 13.54
N GLU A 33 24.79 20.02 13.33
CA GLU A 33 24.41 21.44 13.26
C GLU A 33 24.07 22.04 14.64
N CYS A 34 23.47 21.26 15.54
CA CYS A 34 23.01 21.76 16.85
C CYS A 34 23.52 20.98 18.06
N GLY A 35 24.20 19.86 17.85
CA GLY A 35 24.75 19.00 18.91
C GLY A 35 23.70 18.21 19.70
N LYS A 36 22.44 18.20 19.26
CA LYS A 36 21.37 17.45 19.94
C LYS A 36 21.49 15.96 19.68
N ASN A 37 21.37 15.16 20.73
CA ASN A 37 21.24 13.71 20.66
C ASN A 37 19.91 13.33 20.01
N LEU A 38 19.99 12.57 18.93
CA LEU A 38 18.87 11.97 18.22
C LEU A 38 18.94 10.45 18.41
N VAL A 39 17.76 9.85 18.59
CA VAL A 39 17.57 8.40 18.68
C VAL A 39 16.67 8.02 17.53
N ILE A 40 17.14 7.12 16.67
CA ILE A 40 16.42 6.68 15.49
C ILE A 40 16.47 5.16 15.42
N ASP A 41 15.35 4.55 15.07
CA ASP A 41 15.25 3.12 14.80
C ASP A 41 16.27 2.69 13.72
N TYR A 42 16.80 1.48 13.81
CA TYR A 42 17.78 0.92 12.87
C TYR A 42 17.36 1.03 11.40
N ARG A 43 16.06 1.02 11.09
CA ARG A 43 15.52 1.19 9.73
C ARG A 43 15.79 2.59 9.14
N GLY A 44 16.16 3.54 9.98
CA GLY A 44 16.57 4.88 9.60
C GLY A 44 18.05 5.01 9.19
N ALA A 45 18.85 3.95 9.33
CA ALA A 45 20.27 3.96 8.96
C ALA A 45 20.47 4.38 7.50
N GLY A 46 21.36 5.34 7.25
CA GLY A 46 21.67 5.83 5.90
C GLY A 46 20.60 6.71 5.24
N LEU A 47 19.48 6.99 5.91
CA LEU A 47 18.49 7.96 5.43
C LEU A 47 18.89 9.39 5.81
N GLN A 48 18.40 10.36 5.03
CA GLN A 48 18.42 11.77 5.43
C GLN A 48 17.13 12.10 6.19
N ILE A 49 17.29 12.59 7.41
CA ILE A 49 16.19 12.96 8.30
C ILE A 49 16.34 14.39 8.78
N ASN A 50 15.23 15.06 9.09
CA ASN A 50 15.27 16.41 9.62
C ASN A 50 15.44 16.38 11.14
N CYS A 51 16.39 17.14 11.67
CA CYS A 51 16.57 17.28 13.10
C CYS A 51 15.33 17.92 13.74
N SER A 52 14.78 17.32 14.80
CA SER A 52 13.62 17.83 15.54
C SER A 52 13.88 19.16 16.25
N GLN A 53 15.15 19.54 16.46
CA GLN A 53 15.52 20.75 17.17
C GLN A 53 15.87 21.92 16.23
N CYS A 54 16.72 21.71 15.22
CA CYS A 54 17.14 22.78 14.31
C CYS A 54 16.48 22.71 12.91
N GLY A 55 15.82 21.61 12.58
CA GLY A 55 15.20 21.40 11.27
C GLY A 55 16.19 21.10 10.14
N ALA A 56 17.50 21.04 10.41
CA ALA A 56 18.50 20.72 9.40
C ALA A 56 18.40 19.25 8.96
N SER A 57 18.64 19.01 7.67
CA SER A 57 18.73 17.65 7.12
C SER A 57 20.06 17.02 7.53
N VAL A 58 20.01 15.92 8.26
CA VAL A 58 21.17 15.18 8.76
C VAL A 58 21.16 13.74 8.24
N LEU A 59 22.34 13.21 7.94
CA LEU A 59 22.51 11.83 7.52
C LEU A 59 22.68 10.93 8.74
N VAL A 60 21.88 9.87 8.83
CA VAL A 60 21.99 8.88 9.91
C VAL A 60 23.19 7.97 9.64
N PRO A 61 24.14 7.83 10.59
CA PRO A 61 25.29 6.95 10.42
C PRO A 61 24.86 5.48 10.40
N ILE A 62 25.51 4.67 9.58
CA ILE A 62 25.30 3.21 9.51
C ILE A 62 26.32 2.57 10.46
N PRO A 63 25.91 1.95 11.59
CA PRO A 63 26.84 1.26 12.48
C PRO A 63 27.43 0.03 11.79
N ASP A 64 28.73 -0.19 11.98
CA ASP A 64 29.45 -1.36 11.46
C ASP A 64 28.90 -2.64 12.12
N GLY A 65 28.38 -3.57 11.30
CA GLY A 65 27.76 -4.82 11.76
C GLY A 65 26.25 -4.92 11.50
N MET A 66 25.62 -3.91 10.90
CA MET A 66 24.24 -4.00 10.43
C MET A 66 24.16 -4.81 9.13
N GLU A 67 23.82 -6.10 9.24
CA GLU A 67 23.43 -6.88 8.06
C GLU A 67 22.01 -6.45 7.63
N LEU A 68 21.80 -6.15 6.35
CA LEU A 68 20.48 -5.86 5.76
C LEU A 68 19.47 -7.03 5.87
N THR A 69 19.85 -8.12 6.54
CA THR A 69 19.08 -9.35 6.70
C THR A 69 17.94 -9.20 7.71
N ASP A 70 17.97 -8.16 8.56
CA ASP A 70 16.91 -7.80 9.53
C ASP A 70 15.83 -6.85 8.96
N LEU A 71 15.85 -6.56 7.65
CA LEU A 71 14.66 -6.01 6.99
C LEU A 71 13.62 -7.14 6.88
N ASP A 72 12.81 -7.25 7.93
CA ASP A 72 11.69 -8.18 8.14
C ASP A 72 10.79 -8.40 6.91
N LEU A 73 11.25 -9.20 5.97
CA LEU A 73 10.39 -9.99 5.11
C LEU A 73 10.52 -11.42 5.60
N ASP A 74 9.76 -11.75 6.66
CA ASP A 74 9.59 -13.13 7.11
C ASP A 74 9.31 -13.99 5.86
N PRO A 75 10.14 -15.00 5.56
CA PRO A 75 9.94 -15.84 4.38
C PRO A 75 8.54 -16.45 4.34
N GLY A 76 7.92 -16.68 5.51
CA GLY A 76 6.53 -17.10 5.63
C GLY A 76 5.52 -16.05 5.14
N GLU A 77 5.74 -14.77 5.40
CA GLU A 77 4.89 -13.68 4.91
C GLU A 77 5.00 -13.49 3.40
N ILE A 78 6.21 -13.55 2.84
CA ILE A 78 6.42 -13.54 1.38
C ILE A 78 5.66 -14.70 0.73
N LEU A 79 5.78 -15.91 1.30
CA LEU A 79 5.09 -17.09 0.79
C LEU A 79 3.57 -16.94 0.88
N LYS A 80 3.03 -16.43 1.99
CA LYS A 80 1.58 -16.14 2.13
C LYS A 80 1.11 -15.16 1.05
N GLN A 81 1.84 -14.07 0.84
CA GLN A 81 1.52 -13.10 -0.22
C GLN A 81 1.59 -13.72 -1.62
N LEU A 82 2.59 -14.56 -1.87
CA LEU A 82 2.74 -15.26 -3.15
C LEU A 82 1.56 -16.21 -3.40
N PHE A 83 1.16 -17.00 -2.40
CA PHE A 83 0.01 -17.90 -2.52
C PHE A 83 -1.31 -17.15 -2.70
N ALA A 84 -1.51 -16.05 -1.96
CA ALA A 84 -2.69 -15.20 -2.10
C ALA A 84 -2.76 -14.58 -3.50
N THR A 85 -1.64 -14.04 -3.98
CA THR A 85 -1.51 -13.44 -5.32
C THR A 85 -1.81 -14.47 -6.40
N ARG A 86 -1.22 -15.67 -6.33
CA ARG A 86 -1.49 -16.78 -7.26
C ARG A 86 -2.98 -17.14 -7.31
N ARG A 87 -3.64 -17.28 -6.16
CA ARG A 87 -5.07 -17.60 -6.08
C ARG A 87 -5.92 -16.49 -6.71
N ASN A 88 -5.58 -15.23 -6.45
CA ASN A 88 -6.30 -14.09 -7.01
C ASN A 88 -6.15 -14.03 -8.53
N TYR A 89 -4.93 -14.25 -9.04
CA TYR A 89 -4.65 -14.30 -10.47
C TYR A 89 -5.50 -15.36 -11.18
N GLN A 90 -5.54 -16.59 -10.65
CA GLN A 90 -6.39 -17.66 -11.19
C GLN A 90 -7.88 -17.29 -11.23
N LYS A 91 -8.40 -16.64 -10.19
CA LYS A 91 -9.80 -16.17 -10.17
C LYS A 91 -10.06 -15.14 -11.27
N VAL A 92 -9.12 -14.22 -11.49
CA VAL A 92 -9.23 -13.21 -12.54
C VAL A 92 -9.17 -13.85 -13.92
N GLU A 93 -8.26 -14.80 -14.15
CA GLU A 93 -8.19 -15.52 -15.42
C GLU A 93 -9.50 -16.26 -15.76
N LEU A 94 -10.09 -16.94 -14.78
CA LEU A 94 -11.39 -17.61 -14.98
C LEU A 94 -12.51 -16.62 -15.31
N LYS A 95 -12.57 -15.48 -14.61
CA LYS A 95 -13.53 -14.42 -14.92
C LYS A 95 -13.34 -13.88 -16.32
N LEU A 96 -12.09 -13.71 -16.74
CA LEU A 96 -11.74 -13.20 -18.06
C LEU A 96 -12.16 -14.19 -19.16
N GLN A 97 -11.95 -15.49 -18.96
CA GLN A 97 -12.45 -16.54 -19.85
C GLN A 97 -13.98 -16.53 -19.92
N ALA A 98 -14.67 -16.44 -18.78
CA ALA A 98 -16.13 -16.39 -18.74
C ALA A 98 -16.70 -15.15 -19.45
N LEU A 99 -16.08 -13.98 -19.27
CA LEU A 99 -16.47 -12.75 -19.97
C LEU A 99 -16.25 -12.87 -21.48
N LYS A 100 -15.12 -13.43 -21.91
CA LYS A 100 -14.87 -13.69 -23.34
C LYS A 100 -15.94 -14.60 -23.94
N ALA A 101 -16.29 -15.69 -23.26
CA ALA A 101 -17.35 -16.59 -23.73
C ALA A 101 -18.70 -15.87 -23.87
N LYS A 102 -19.06 -15.02 -22.88
CA LYS A 102 -20.27 -14.20 -22.96
C LYS A 102 -20.27 -13.22 -24.11
N LEU A 103 -19.13 -12.59 -24.40
CA LEU A 103 -19.00 -11.68 -25.55
C LEU A 103 -19.24 -12.41 -26.87
N VAL A 104 -18.67 -13.61 -27.02
CA VAL A 104 -18.92 -14.46 -28.20
C VAL A 104 -20.41 -14.78 -28.33
N GLN A 105 -21.05 -15.23 -27.24
CA GLN A 105 -22.48 -15.51 -27.24
C GLN A 105 -23.31 -14.28 -27.63
N LEU A 106 -23.02 -13.11 -27.06
CA LEU A 106 -23.72 -11.88 -27.42
C LEU A 106 -23.53 -11.53 -28.89
N GLN A 107 -22.31 -11.66 -29.41
CA GLN A 107 -22.01 -11.40 -30.81
C GLN A 107 -22.78 -12.36 -31.75
N GLU A 108 -22.86 -13.64 -31.40
CA GLU A 108 -23.67 -14.62 -32.14
C GLU A 108 -25.17 -14.26 -32.09
N THR A 109 -25.70 -13.94 -30.91
CA THR A 109 -27.13 -13.56 -30.77
C THR A 109 -27.48 -12.30 -31.56
N LEU A 110 -26.59 -11.32 -31.59
CA LEU A 110 -26.76 -10.10 -32.38
C LEU A 110 -26.71 -10.41 -33.88
N GLY A 111 -25.83 -11.32 -34.31
CA GLY A 111 -25.75 -11.77 -35.71
C GLY A 111 -27.08 -12.39 -36.18
N VAL A 112 -27.64 -13.31 -35.38
CA VAL A 112 -28.95 -13.94 -35.69
C VAL A 112 -30.06 -12.90 -35.73
N MET A 113 -30.10 -11.97 -34.76
CA MET A 113 -31.09 -10.88 -34.78
C MET A 113 -30.96 -10.00 -36.03
N GLN A 114 -29.73 -9.68 -36.46
CA GLN A 114 -29.50 -8.87 -37.66
C GLN A 114 -29.96 -9.58 -38.94
N GLU A 115 -29.76 -10.89 -39.03
CA GLU A 115 -30.23 -11.72 -40.15
C GLU A 115 -31.76 -11.72 -40.24
N VAL A 116 -32.45 -12.00 -39.13
CA VAL A 116 -33.93 -11.98 -39.07
C VAL A 116 -34.50 -10.60 -39.40
N VAL A 117 -33.85 -9.53 -38.93
CA VAL A 117 -34.24 -8.15 -39.26
C VAL A 117 -34.04 -7.85 -40.74
N ALA A 118 -32.95 -8.32 -41.36
CA ALA A 118 -32.71 -8.15 -42.78
C ALA A 118 -33.75 -8.88 -43.64
N GLU A 119 -34.12 -10.11 -43.26
CA GLU A 119 -35.18 -10.88 -43.93
C GLU A 119 -36.56 -10.20 -43.79
N GLY A 120 -36.94 -9.77 -42.58
CA GLY A 120 -38.22 -9.10 -42.35
C GLY A 120 -38.36 -7.73 -43.05
N ILE A 121 -37.25 -7.01 -43.24
CA ILE A 121 -37.22 -5.77 -44.04
C ILE A 121 -37.32 -6.08 -45.55
N ALA A 122 -36.79 -7.21 -46.02
CA ALA A 122 -36.84 -7.60 -47.43
C ALA A 122 -38.21 -8.14 -47.87
N GLU A 123 -39.00 -8.68 -46.93
CA GLU A 123 -40.36 -9.17 -47.16
C GLU A 123 -41.47 -8.10 -47.00
N SER A 124 -41.12 -6.88 -46.55
CA SER A 124 -42.04 -5.74 -46.36
C SER A 124 -41.96 -4.73 -47.51
#